data_AF-A0A1U7V6S7-F1
#
_entry.id   AF-A0A1U7V6S7-F1
#
_cell.length_a   1.000
_cell.length_b   1.000
_cell.length_c   1.000
_cell.angle_alpha   90.00
_cell.angle_beta   90.00
_cell.angle_gamma   90.00
#
_symmetry.space_group_name_H-M   'P 1'
#
loop_
_entity.id
_entity.type
_entity.pdbx_description
1 polymer ?
#
loop_
_entity_poly.entity_id
_entity_poly.type
_entity_poly.pdbx_seq_one_letter_code
_entity_poly.pdbx_strand_id
1 'polypeptide(L)'
;MGSSIKALHLLKPATDSFFFSFTKNGISSLPLSIKQRRSYSMKSSVLEPPDVPRLAETARISLIPQQVEEFAPKIRQVIDWFGQLQAVDLQSIEPALRADTEGDNLRDDVPEKFENREALISVVPSFEEPYIKVPKVLNKE
;
A
#
# COMPACT_ATOMS: atom_id res chain seq x y z
N MET A 1 5.78 -55.11 43.34
CA MET A 1 6.39 -56.03 42.35
C MET A 1 5.42 -56.21 41.20
N GLY A 2 5.86 -55.91 39.97
CA GLY A 2 5.37 -56.58 38.76
C GLY A 2 4.26 -55.90 37.95
N SER A 3 4.61 -55.67 36.66
CA SER A 3 3.75 -55.58 35.46
C SER A 3 3.04 -54.24 35.17
N SER A 4 2.99 -53.72 33.94
CA SER A 4 3.61 -54.08 32.66
C SER A 4 3.44 -52.88 31.69
N ILE A 5 4.39 -52.75 30.77
CA ILE A 5 4.52 -51.75 29.71
C ILE A 5 3.52 -52.02 28.57
N LYS A 6 2.92 -50.95 28.00
CA LYS A 6 2.73 -50.67 26.54
C LYS A 6 1.50 -49.79 26.31
N ALA A 7 1.69 -48.52 25.98
CA ALA A 7 0.71 -47.73 25.23
C ALA A 7 1.36 -47.33 23.90
N LEU A 8 0.86 -47.94 22.83
CA LEU A 8 1.27 -47.68 21.45
C LEU A 8 0.93 -46.25 21.02
N HIS A 9 1.88 -45.68 20.29
CA HIS A 9 1.75 -44.60 19.33
C HIS A 9 0.50 -44.77 18.44
N LEU A 10 -0.32 -43.73 18.27
CA LEU A 10 -1.13 -43.57 17.05
C LEU A 10 -1.52 -42.09 16.83
N LEU A 11 -0.55 -41.30 16.35
CA LEU A 11 -0.81 -40.06 15.62
C LEU A 11 -1.41 -40.44 14.25
N LYS A 12 -2.59 -39.91 13.95
CA LYS A 12 -3.26 -40.08 12.66
C LYS A 12 -3.29 -38.73 11.95
N PRO A 13 -2.56 -38.51 10.85
CA PRO A 13 -2.72 -37.33 10.02
C PRO A 13 -4.01 -37.46 9.19
N ALA A 14 -4.88 -36.46 9.23
CA ALA A 14 -5.99 -36.33 8.30
C ALA A 14 -5.44 -35.80 6.97
N THR A 15 -5.28 -36.70 6.00
CA THR A 15 -5.15 -36.35 4.59
C THR A 15 -6.56 -36.10 4.06
N ASP A 16 -6.99 -34.84 4.03
CA ASP A 16 -8.18 -34.47 3.30
C ASP A 16 -7.75 -33.85 1.97
N SER A 17 -7.69 -34.72 0.95
CA SER A 17 -7.47 -34.35 -0.44
C SER A 17 -8.70 -33.60 -0.95
N PHE A 18 -8.70 -32.27 -0.78
CA PHE A 18 -9.65 -31.39 -1.43
C PHE A 18 -9.40 -31.36 -2.94
N PHE A 19 -10.17 -32.17 -3.66
CA PHE A 19 -10.26 -32.16 -5.11
C PHE A 19 -11.08 -30.93 -5.53
N PHE A 20 -10.42 -29.92 -6.10
CA PHE A 20 -11.11 -28.80 -6.74
C PHE A 20 -11.49 -29.21 -8.17
N SER A 21 -12.78 -29.42 -8.42
CA SER A 21 -13.32 -29.57 -9.78
C SER A 21 -13.61 -28.18 -10.36
N PHE A 22 -12.77 -27.76 -11.31
CA PHE A 22 -13.02 -26.53 -12.07
C PHE A 22 -14.00 -26.83 -13.21
N THR A 23 -15.26 -26.42 -13.04
CA THR A 23 -16.24 -26.43 -14.11
C THR A 23 -15.90 -25.34 -15.12
N LYS A 24 -15.48 -25.74 -16.33
CA LYS A 24 -15.37 -24.82 -17.48
C LYS A 24 -16.76 -24.32 -17.87
N ASN A 25 -17.12 -23.12 -17.44
CA ASN A 25 -18.17 -22.34 -18.10
C ASN A 25 -17.54 -21.16 -18.84
N GLY A 26 -18.05 -20.95 -20.06
CA GLY A 26 -17.40 -20.25 -21.15
C GLY A 26 -16.99 -18.81 -20.85
N ILE A 27 -15.72 -18.53 -21.15
CA ILE A 27 -15.12 -17.20 -21.11
C ILE A 27 -15.35 -16.62 -22.51
N SER A 28 -16.21 -15.61 -22.63
CA SER A 28 -16.29 -14.80 -23.85
C SER A 28 -14.98 -14.02 -23.96
N SER A 29 -14.25 -14.27 -25.04
CA SER A 29 -12.94 -13.68 -25.32
C SER A 29 -13.10 -12.22 -25.77
N LEU A 30 -12.97 -11.27 -24.85
CA LEU A 30 -12.57 -9.91 -25.20
C LEU A 30 -11.08 -9.75 -24.88
N PRO A 31 -10.23 -9.43 -25.87
CA PRO A 31 -8.81 -9.28 -25.62
C PRO A 31 -8.59 -7.99 -24.83
N LEU A 32 -8.25 -8.13 -23.54
CA LEU A 32 -7.64 -7.03 -22.81
C LEU A 32 -6.30 -6.72 -23.49
N SER A 33 -6.24 -5.60 -24.20
CA SER A 33 -5.02 -5.12 -24.83
C SER A 33 -3.98 -4.85 -23.75
N ILE A 34 -2.99 -5.74 -23.64
CA ILE A 34 -1.82 -5.59 -22.78
C ILE A 34 -1.02 -4.40 -23.32
N LYS A 35 -1.35 -3.21 -22.83
CA LYS A 35 -0.60 -1.98 -23.10
C LYS A 35 0.67 -1.98 -22.25
N GLN A 36 1.78 -2.18 -22.96
CA GLN A 36 3.15 -1.80 -22.64
C GLN A 36 3.74 -2.34 -21.33
N ARG A 37 4.65 -3.31 -21.47
CA ARG A 37 5.66 -3.65 -20.46
C ARG A 37 6.42 -2.38 -20.07
N ARG A 38 6.10 -1.82 -18.90
CA ARG A 38 6.94 -0.81 -18.26
C ARG A 38 8.15 -1.55 -17.70
N SER A 39 9.32 -1.38 -18.32
CA SER A 39 10.57 -1.82 -17.73
C SER A 39 10.90 -0.92 -16.53
N TYR A 40 10.82 -1.48 -15.33
CA TYR A 40 11.39 -0.84 -14.15
C TYR A 40 12.91 -1.02 -14.24
N SER A 41 13.62 0.04 -14.67
CA SER A 41 15.08 0.05 -14.62
C SER A 41 15.50 0.20 -13.16
N MET A 42 15.86 -0.92 -12.52
CA MET A 42 16.51 -0.94 -11.21
C MET A 42 17.94 -0.44 -11.42
N LYS A 43 18.22 0.83 -11.10
CA LYS A 43 19.59 1.28 -10.90
C LYS A 43 20.12 0.56 -9.66
N SER A 44 20.89 -0.50 -9.86
CA SER A 44 21.56 -1.22 -8.78
C SER A 44 22.76 -0.41 -8.27
N SER A 45 23.06 -0.64 -6.99
CA SER A 45 24.24 -0.24 -6.22
C SER A 45 24.18 1.14 -5.55
N VAL A 46 23.98 1.08 -4.23
CA VAL A 46 24.04 2.18 -3.25
C VAL A 46 22.92 3.21 -3.39
N LEU A 47 21.94 3.12 -2.48
CA LEU A 47 20.94 4.16 -2.32
C LEU A 47 21.65 5.43 -1.85
N GLU A 48 21.54 6.51 -2.61
CA GLU A 48 22.04 7.81 -2.18
C GLU A 48 21.40 8.17 -0.84
N PRO A 49 22.17 8.76 0.11
CA PRO A 49 21.61 9.19 1.38
C PRO A 49 20.40 10.10 1.14
N PRO A 50 19.26 9.85 1.82
CA PRO A 50 18.05 10.64 1.60
C PRO A 50 18.27 12.10 2.02
N ASP A 51 17.91 13.03 1.15
CA ASP A 51 17.84 14.46 1.47
C ASP A 51 16.58 14.72 2.33
N VAL A 52 16.75 14.68 3.65
CA VAL A 52 15.67 14.86 4.62
C VAL A 52 14.98 16.22 4.49
N PRO A 53 15.69 17.35 4.33
CA PRO A 53 15.05 18.64 4.02
C PRO A 53 14.13 18.60 2.80
N ARG A 54 14.57 18.03 1.68
CA ARG A 54 13.74 17.91 0.47
C ARG A 54 12.53 17.00 0.65
N LEU A 55 12.70 15.90 1.37
CA LEU A 55 11.60 14.99 1.71
C LEU A 55 10.55 15.70 2.58
N ALA A 56 10.98 16.48 3.57
CA ALA A 56 10.10 17.25 4.44
C ALA A 56 9.33 18.32 3.66
N GLU A 57 9.98 19.03 2.74
CA GLU A 57 9.33 19.99 1.84
C GLU A 57 8.22 19.32 1.00
N THR A 58 8.54 18.15 0.44
CA THR A 58 7.60 17.37 -0.40
C THR A 58 6.39 16.91 0.41
N ALA A 59 6.60 16.49 1.66
CA ALA A 59 5.55 16.06 2.57
C ALA A 59 4.81 17.22 3.27
N ARG A 60 5.19 18.49 3.02
CA ARG A 60 4.69 19.68 3.72
C ARG A 60 4.88 19.61 5.24
N ILE A 61 6.00 19.04 5.68
CA ILE A 61 6.41 18.94 7.08
C ILE A 61 7.49 20.00 7.35
N SER A 62 7.26 20.87 8.33
CA SER A 62 8.28 21.83 8.79
C SER A 62 9.20 21.15 9.80
N LEU A 63 10.51 21.16 9.53
CA LEU A 63 11.55 20.62 10.40
C LEU A 63 12.56 21.71 10.78
N ILE A 64 13.03 21.68 12.02
CA ILE A 64 14.19 22.48 12.44
C ILE A 64 15.49 21.72 12.15
N PRO A 65 16.66 22.40 12.00
CA PRO A 65 17.92 21.74 11.65
C PRO A 65 18.31 20.60 12.60
N GLN A 66 18.06 20.76 13.90
CA GLN A 66 18.32 19.73 14.90
C GLN A 66 17.51 18.45 14.68
N GLN A 67 16.24 18.58 14.24
CA GLN A 67 15.40 17.43 13.91
C GLN A 67 15.87 16.72 12.65
N VAL A 68 16.42 17.47 11.69
CA VAL A 68 17.00 16.89 10.47
C VAL A 68 18.18 15.98 10.82
N GLU A 69 19.08 16.44 11.69
CA GLU A 69 20.21 15.65 12.17
C GLU A 69 19.77 14.39 12.94
N GLU A 70 18.68 14.49 13.71
CA GLU A 70 18.12 13.36 14.45
C GLU A 70 17.44 12.32 13.55
N PHE A 71 16.69 12.76 12.54
CA PHE A 71 15.89 11.89 11.69
C PHE A 71 16.69 11.28 10.53
N ALA A 72 17.72 11.96 10.03
CA ALA A 72 18.56 11.45 8.94
C ALA A 72 19.10 10.01 9.16
N PRO A 73 19.73 9.68 10.31
CA PRO A 73 20.21 8.32 10.53
C PRO A 73 19.07 7.30 10.67
N LYS A 74 17.92 7.69 11.25
CA LYS A 74 16.77 6.81 11.42
C LYS A 74 16.16 6.43 10.07
N ILE A 75 15.95 7.41 9.19
CA ILE A 75 15.43 7.19 7.84
C ILE A 75 16.42 6.33 7.05
N ARG A 76 17.73 6.58 7.19
CA ARG A 76 18.75 5.76 6.53
C ARG A 76 18.69 4.29 6.94
N GLN A 77 18.54 3.99 8.23
CA GLN A 77 18.39 2.61 8.70
C GLN A 77 17.19 1.89 8.08
N VAL A 78 16.05 2.59 7.95
CA VAL A 78 14.85 2.03 7.31
C VAL A 78 15.12 1.76 5.82
N ILE A 79 15.73 2.70 5.11
CA ILE A 79 16.07 2.55 3.69
C ILE A 79 17.05 1.39 3.47
N ASP A 80 18.09 1.29 4.32
CA ASP A 80 19.07 0.21 4.24
C ASP A 80 18.41 -1.16 4.49
N TRP A 81 17.45 -1.23 5.42
CA TRP A 81 16.65 -2.44 5.66
C TRP A 81 15.79 -2.82 4.44
N PHE A 82 15.07 -1.87 3.85
CA PHE A 82 14.31 -2.10 2.60
C PHE A 82 15.22 -2.45 1.41
N GLY A 83 16.46 -1.97 1.40
CA GLY A 83 17.46 -2.28 0.38
C GLY A 83 17.72 -3.79 0.23
N GLN A 84 17.48 -4.59 1.27
CA GLN A 84 17.60 -6.06 1.23
C GLN A 84 16.68 -6.69 0.17
N LEU A 85 15.52 -6.07 -0.12
CA LEU A 85 14.57 -6.57 -1.12
C LEU A 85 15.11 -6.49 -2.55
N GLN A 86 16.15 -5.67 -2.81
CA GLN A 86 16.78 -5.58 -4.13
C GLN A 86 17.53 -6.86 -4.54
N ALA A 87 17.84 -7.74 -3.59
CA ALA A 87 18.49 -9.02 -3.86
C ALA A 87 17.53 -10.08 -4.46
N VAL A 88 16.22 -9.82 -4.43
CA VAL A 88 15.19 -10.74 -4.93
C VAL A 88 14.94 -10.50 -6.42
N ASP A 89 14.98 -11.56 -7.23
CA ASP A 89 14.62 -11.50 -8.65
C ASP A 89 13.11 -11.45 -8.84
N LEU A 90 12.62 -10.40 -9.52
CA LEU A 90 11.21 -10.13 -9.78
C LEU A 90 10.89 -10.03 -11.28
N GLN A 91 11.84 -10.32 -12.19
CA GLN A 91 11.68 -10.06 -13.64
C GLN A 91 10.45 -10.72 -14.28
N SER A 92 9.98 -11.83 -13.71
CA SER A 92 8.85 -12.62 -14.21
C SER A 92 7.55 -12.45 -13.41
N ILE A 93 7.54 -11.63 -12.37
CA ILE A 93 6.41 -11.48 -11.45
C ILE A 93 5.67 -10.18 -11.74
N GLU A 94 4.36 -10.28 -11.95
CA GLU A 94 3.46 -9.13 -12.08
C GLU A 94 3.28 -8.44 -10.70
N PRO A 95 3.30 -7.10 -10.62
CA PRO A 95 3.07 -6.40 -9.35
C PRO A 95 1.69 -6.67 -8.76
N ALA A 96 1.62 -6.96 -7.46
CA ALA A 96 0.35 -7.09 -6.74
C ALA A 96 -0.22 -5.70 -6.42
N LEU A 97 -1.38 -5.36 -7.01
CA LEU A 97 -2.03 -4.05 -6.84
C LEU A 97 -3.09 -4.03 -5.73
N ARG A 98 -3.85 -5.12 -5.59
CA ARG A 98 -4.91 -5.30 -4.59
C ARG A 98 -5.00 -6.78 -4.22
N ALA A 99 -5.33 -7.08 -2.97
CA ALA A 99 -5.45 -8.47 -2.48
C ALA A 99 -6.70 -9.17 -3.05
N ASP A 100 -7.81 -8.44 -3.16
CA ASP A 100 -9.08 -8.86 -3.74
C ASP A 100 -9.22 -8.26 -5.15
N THR A 101 -9.16 -9.09 -6.19
CA THR A 101 -9.30 -8.62 -7.58
C THR A 101 -10.75 -8.76 -8.03
N GLU A 102 -11.71 -8.25 -7.26
CA GLU A 102 -13.12 -8.34 -7.61
C GLU A 102 -13.67 -7.00 -8.12
N GLY A 103 -14.01 -7.02 -9.41
CA GLY A 103 -15.16 -6.32 -9.99
C GLY A 103 -15.00 -4.84 -10.34
N ASP A 104 -15.70 -4.46 -11.41
CA ASP A 104 -16.03 -3.08 -11.76
C ASP A 104 -16.92 -2.48 -10.66
N ASN A 105 -16.29 -1.90 -9.64
CA ASN A 105 -16.97 -1.18 -8.56
C ASN A 105 -17.40 0.20 -9.07
N LEU A 106 -18.46 0.23 -9.85
CA LEU A 106 -19.06 1.47 -10.35
C LEU A 106 -20.10 1.98 -9.35
N ARG A 107 -20.08 3.30 -9.10
CA ARG A 107 -21.13 4.00 -8.37
C ARG A 107 -22.26 4.34 -9.35
N ASP A 108 -23.51 4.15 -8.94
CA ASP A 108 -24.67 4.58 -9.73
C ASP A 108 -24.68 6.10 -9.95
N ASP A 109 -25.11 6.54 -11.13
CA ASP A 109 -25.23 7.96 -11.47
C ASP A 109 -26.55 8.56 -10.96
N VAL A 110 -26.73 8.52 -9.63
CA VAL A 110 -27.88 9.08 -8.94
C VAL A 110 -27.42 10.26 -8.07
N PRO A 111 -28.10 11.41 -8.12
CA PRO A 111 -27.76 12.55 -7.28
C PRO A 111 -28.17 12.30 -5.82
N GLU A 112 -27.25 12.56 -4.90
CA GLU A 112 -27.48 12.49 -3.45
C GLU A 112 -27.42 13.90 -2.83
N LYS A 113 -28.29 14.16 -1.86
CA LYS A 113 -28.28 15.41 -1.07
C LYS A 113 -27.50 15.20 0.22
N PHE A 114 -26.60 16.14 0.52
CA PHE A 114 -25.86 16.16 1.79
C PHE A 114 -26.46 17.24 2.69
N GLU A 115 -27.29 16.82 3.63
CA GLU A 115 -28.04 17.74 4.51
C GLU A 115 -27.20 18.31 5.65
N ASN A 116 -26.04 17.71 5.97
CA ASN A 116 -25.27 18.04 7.17
C ASN A 116 -24.23 19.15 6.94
N ARG A 117 -24.63 20.24 6.28
CA ARG A 117 -23.72 21.35 5.95
C ARG A 117 -23.16 22.01 7.20
N GLU A 118 -23.98 22.21 8.21
CA GLU A 118 -23.61 22.88 9.46
C GLU A 118 -22.53 22.10 10.21
N ALA A 119 -22.60 20.76 10.26
CA ALA A 119 -21.55 19.96 10.89
C ALA A 119 -20.25 19.94 10.08
N LEU A 120 -20.32 20.10 8.75
CA LEU A 120 -19.12 20.24 7.92
C LEU A 120 -18.44 21.58 8.18
N ILE A 121 -19.20 22.66 8.36
CA ILE A 121 -18.64 23.99 8.62
C ILE A 121 -18.05 24.07 10.03
N SER A 122 -18.64 23.39 11.02
CA SER A 122 -18.17 23.45 12.41
C SER A 122 -16.77 22.88 12.62
N VAL A 123 -16.30 21.98 11.74
CA VAL A 123 -14.92 21.45 11.75
C VAL A 123 -13.92 22.30 10.96
N VAL A 124 -14.37 23.31 10.21
CA VAL A 124 -13.48 24.18 9.42
C VAL A 124 -12.82 25.22 10.34
N PRO A 125 -11.48 25.31 10.38
CA PRO A 125 -10.79 26.23 11.30
C PRO A 125 -11.08 27.71 11.05
N SER A 126 -11.30 28.13 9.80
CA SER A 126 -11.60 29.51 9.44
C SER A 126 -12.59 29.55 8.28
N PHE A 127 -13.74 30.17 8.52
CA PHE A 127 -14.84 30.23 7.57
C PHE A 127 -15.41 31.66 7.52
N GLU A 128 -15.81 32.08 6.33
CA GLU A 128 -16.47 33.37 6.06
C GLU A 128 -17.52 33.11 4.98
N GLU A 129 -18.80 33.02 5.38
CA GLU A 129 -19.89 32.57 4.52
C GLU A 129 -19.91 33.31 3.16
N PRO A 130 -19.89 32.61 2.02
CA PRO A 130 -20.00 31.15 1.81
C PRO A 130 -18.67 30.38 1.64
N TYR A 131 -17.52 30.97 2.00
CA TYR A 131 -16.18 30.49 1.66
C TYR A 131 -15.37 29.98 2.85
N ILE A 132 -14.46 29.03 2.58
CA ILE A 132 -13.39 28.66 3.51
C ILE A 132 -12.25 29.66 3.34
N LYS A 133 -11.79 30.23 4.44
CA LYS A 133 -10.73 31.23 4.42
C LYS A 133 -9.37 30.54 4.52
N VAL A 134 -8.53 30.77 3.52
CA VAL A 134 -7.15 30.27 3.46
C VAL A 134 -6.17 31.42 3.23
N PRO A 135 -4.89 31.28 3.64
CA PRO A 135 -3.85 32.24 3.25
C PRO A 135 -3.80 32.37 1.72
N LYS A 136 -3.59 33.61 1.25
CA LYS A 136 -3.49 33.89 -0.18
C LYS A 136 -2.36 33.07 -0.80
N VAL A 137 -2.66 32.33 -1.86
CA VAL A 137 -1.65 31.64 -2.65
C VAL A 137 -0.86 32.68 -3.44
N LEU A 138 0.42 32.81 -3.11
CA LEU A 138 1.37 33.62 -3.86
C LEU A 138 2.24 32.66 -4.67
N ASN A 139 2.49 32.97 -5.94
CA ASN A 139 3.48 32.25 -6.71
C ASN A 139 4.86 32.58 -6.12
N LYS A 140 5.60 31.54 -5.76
CA LYS A 140 7.01 31.66 -5.36
C LYS A 140 7.80 31.66 -6.68
N GLU A 141 8.39 32.79 -7.04
CA GLU A 141 9.42 32.82 -8.10
C GLU A 141 10.68 32.06 -7.64
#